data_AF-X1AWW5-F1
#
_entry.id   AF-X1AWW5-F1
#
_cell.length_a   1.000
_cell.length_b   1.000
_cell.length_c   1.000
_cell.angle_alpha   90.00
_cell.angle_beta   90.00
_cell.angle_gamma   90.00
#
_symmetry.space_group_name_H-M   'P 1'
#
loop_
_entity.id
_entity.type
_entity.pdbx_description
1 polymer ?
#
loop_
_entity_poly.entity_id
_entity_poly.type
_entity_poly.pdbx_seq_one_letter_code
_entity_poly.pdbx_strand_id
1 'polypeptide(L)'
;MKKCSIGLIGLAVMGKNLVLNMEKHGYSVAVFNRTVEKVDTFLKEEARERNIVGTHTIEELVEALEVPRKIILMVKAGKPVDDFIDKLLPYLKSGDLIIDAGI
;
A
#
# COMPACT_ATOMS: atom_id res chain seq x y z
N MET A 1 3.64 1.07 -17.66
CA MET A 1 3.07 1.96 -16.63
C MET A 1 4.19 2.48 -15.75
N LYS A 2 4.12 3.74 -15.29
CA LYS A 2 5.07 4.28 -14.32
C LYS A 2 4.88 3.52 -13.01
N LYS A 3 5.96 2.97 -12.45
CA LYS A 3 5.94 2.25 -11.17
C LYS A 3 5.83 3.26 -10.02
N CYS A 4 5.28 2.81 -8.90
CA CYS A 4 5.15 3.59 -7.67
C CYS A 4 6.39 3.41 -6.78
N SER A 5 6.75 4.47 -6.07
CA SER A 5 7.94 4.48 -5.21
C SER A 5 7.71 3.78 -3.87
N ILE A 6 6.46 3.68 -3.43
CA ILE A 6 6.07 3.06 -2.15
C ILE A 6 4.66 2.46 -2.22
N GLY A 7 4.47 1.34 -1.50
CA GLY A 7 3.20 0.67 -1.31
C GLY A 7 2.67 0.85 0.11
N LEU A 8 1.35 0.92 0.28
CA LEU A 8 0.70 0.94 1.59
C LEU A 8 -0.46 -0.06 1.65
N ILE A 9 -0.44 -0.93 2.66
CA ILE A 9 -1.50 -1.89 2.97
C ILE A 9 -2.28 -1.39 4.17
N GLY A 10 -3.59 -1.16 4.00
CA GLY A 10 -4.52 -0.77 5.06
C GLY A 10 -5.03 0.66 4.90
N LEU A 11 -6.28 0.80 4.46
CA LEU A 11 -6.92 2.09 4.17
C LEU A 11 -7.95 2.48 5.24
N ALA A 12 -7.58 2.32 6.52
CA ALA A 12 -8.28 2.99 7.62
C ALA A 12 -7.94 4.50 7.63
N VAL A 13 -8.48 5.26 8.58
CA VAL A 13 -8.29 6.73 8.65
C VAL A 13 -6.81 7.12 8.62
N MET A 14 -5.96 6.48 9.44
CA MET A 14 -4.53 6.77 9.46
C MET A 14 -3.84 6.41 8.14
N GLY A 15 -4.15 5.25 7.56
CA GLY A 15 -3.59 4.81 6.27
C GLY A 15 -3.92 5.75 5.14
N LYS A 16 -5.19 6.15 5.00
CA LYS A 16 -5.64 7.14 4.01
C LYS A 16 -4.86 8.45 4.16
N ASN A 17 -4.75 8.98 5.37
CA ASN A 17 -4.04 10.23 5.63
C ASN A 17 -2.54 10.13 5.31
N LEU A 18 -1.90 9.00 5.61
CA LEU A 18 -0.50 8.79 5.28
C LEU A 18 -0.28 8.74 3.75
N VAL A 19 -1.14 8.04 3.01
CA VAL A 19 -1.09 8.02 1.54
C VAL A 19 -1.21 9.43 0.97
N LEU A 20 -2.21 10.19 1.40
CA LEU A 20 -2.43 11.57 0.95
C LEU A 20 -1.26 12.49 1.30
N ASN A 21 -0.64 12.28 2.47
CA ASN A 21 0.55 13.03 2.88
C ASN A 21 1.76 12.70 2.01
N MET A 22 2.01 11.42 1.71
CA MET A 22 3.11 11.01 0.83
C MET A 22 2.92 11.56 -0.58
N GLU A 23 1.70 11.48 -1.12
CA GLU A 23 1.38 12.00 -2.46
C GLU A 23 1.60 13.52 -2.54
N LYS A 24 1.17 14.27 -1.51
CA LYS A 24 1.42 15.71 -1.41
C LYS A 24 2.91 16.06 -1.43
N HIS A 25 3.78 15.17 -0.96
CA HIS A 25 5.24 15.34 -0.98
C HIS A 25 5.91 14.77 -2.25
N GLY A 26 5.14 14.46 -3.28
CA GLY A 26 5.64 14.07 -4.60
C GLY A 26 5.94 12.57 -4.76
N TYR A 27 5.57 11.73 -3.79
CA TYR A 27 5.72 10.28 -3.91
C TYR A 27 4.53 9.68 -4.66
N SER A 28 4.80 8.83 -5.64
CA SER A 28 3.78 7.94 -6.20
C SER A 28 3.52 6.77 -5.25
N VAL A 29 2.26 6.56 -4.89
CA VAL A 29 1.86 5.56 -3.89
C VAL A 29 0.94 4.51 -4.52
N ALA A 30 1.26 3.23 -4.34
CA ALA A 30 0.34 2.13 -4.62
C ALA A 30 -0.38 1.72 -3.33
N VAL A 31 -1.68 1.49 -3.37
CA VAL A 31 -2.49 1.17 -2.19
C VAL A 31 -3.26 -0.12 -2.34
N PHE A 32 -3.30 -0.89 -1.26
CA PHE A 32 -4.10 -2.10 -1.17
C PHE A 32 -4.85 -2.15 0.17
N ASN A 33 -6.02 -2.79 0.17
CA ASN A 33 -6.75 -3.07 1.39
C ASN A 33 -7.47 -4.42 1.27
N ARG A 34 -7.54 -5.19 2.37
CA ARG A 34 -8.19 -6.52 2.40
C ARG A 34 -9.61 -6.49 1.83
N THR A 35 -10.38 -5.47 2.20
CA THR A 35 -11.67 -5.18 1.57
C THR A 35 -11.40 -4.26 0.39
N VAL A 36 -11.41 -4.84 -0.80
CA VAL A 36 -10.98 -4.18 -2.05
C VAL A 36 -11.86 -2.99 -2.40
N GLU A 37 -13.16 -3.04 -2.10
CA GLU A 37 -14.09 -1.91 -2.29
C GLU A 37 -13.60 -0.62 -1.60
N LYS A 38 -12.87 -0.72 -0.47
CA LYS A 38 -12.29 0.46 0.20
C LYS A 38 -11.21 1.15 -0.62
N VAL A 39 -10.52 0.42 -1.49
CA VAL A 39 -9.56 0.98 -2.46
C VAL A 39 -10.32 1.82 -3.48
N ASP A 40 -11.37 1.26 -4.08
CA ASP A 40 -12.16 1.95 -5.09
C ASP A 40 -12.87 3.18 -4.52
N THR A 41 -13.45 3.09 -3.32
CA THR A 41 -14.05 4.24 -2.63
C THR A 41 -12.99 5.32 -2.37
N PHE A 42 -11.82 4.94 -1.85
CA PHE A 42 -10.75 5.90 -1.56
C PHE A 42 -10.29 6.65 -2.81
N LEU A 43 -10.10 5.95 -3.94
CA LEU A 43 -9.71 6.56 -5.21
C LEU A 43 -10.78 7.49 -5.80
N LYS A 44 -12.07 7.17 -5.61
CA LYS A 44 -13.19 7.98 -6.11
C LYS A 44 -13.45 9.22 -5.25
N GLU A 45 -13.15 9.12 -3.96
CA GLU A 45 -13.43 10.15 -2.96
C GLU A 45 -12.15 10.89 -2.59
N GLU A 46 -11.45 10.48 -1.52
CA GLU A 46 -10.39 11.29 -0.93
C GLU A 46 -9.12 11.41 -1.79
N ALA A 47 -8.87 10.41 -2.64
CA ALA A 47 -7.75 10.36 -3.58
C ALA A 47 -8.12 10.75 -5.02
N ARG A 48 -9.29 11.35 -5.23
CA ARG A 48 -9.73 11.81 -6.56
C ARG A 48 -8.71 12.78 -7.17
N GLU A 49 -8.36 12.54 -8.43
CA GLU A 49 -7.42 13.36 -9.22
C GLU A 49 -5.99 13.43 -8.64
N ARG A 50 -5.63 12.50 -7.74
CA ARG A 50 -4.28 12.38 -7.18
C ARG A 50 -3.47 11.30 -7.87
N ASN A 51 -2.15 11.37 -7.74
CA ASN A 51 -1.23 10.38 -8.29
C ASN A 51 -1.10 9.15 -7.37
N ILE A 52 -2.21 8.42 -7.19
CA ILE A 52 -2.30 7.21 -6.35
C ILE A 52 -2.82 6.06 -7.21
N VAL A 53 -2.17 4.91 -7.12
CA VAL A 53 -2.55 3.68 -7.82
C VAL A 53 -3.24 2.75 -6.84
N GLY A 54 -4.50 2.40 -7.07
CA GLY A 54 -5.17 1.34 -6.32
C GLY A 54 -4.89 -0.02 -6.94
N THR A 55 -4.69 -1.03 -6.10
CA THR A 55 -4.54 -2.41 -6.52
C THR A 55 -5.56 -3.30 -5.80
N HIS A 56 -5.91 -4.41 -6.44
CA HIS A 56 -6.99 -5.31 -6.01
C HIS A 56 -6.44 -6.65 -5.52
N THR A 57 -5.14 -6.91 -5.72
CA THR A 57 -4.41 -8.06 -5.16
C THR A 57 -3.05 -7.68 -4.59
N ILE A 58 -2.46 -8.58 -3.79
CA ILE A 58 -1.08 -8.42 -3.28
C ILE A 58 -0.05 -8.49 -4.42
N GLU A 59 -0.29 -9.35 -5.40
CA GLU A 59 0.57 -9.46 -6.59
C GLU A 59 0.58 -8.14 -7.37
N GLU A 60 -0.60 -7.57 -7.66
CA GLU A 60 -0.72 -6.28 -8.31
C GLU A 60 -0.03 -5.16 -7.52
N LEU A 61 -0.15 -5.17 -6.17
CA LEU A 61 0.56 -4.21 -5.33
C LEU A 61 2.07 -4.33 -5.53
N VAL A 62 2.62 -5.54 -5.44
CA VAL A 62 4.07 -5.77 -5.52
C VAL A 62 4.60 -5.50 -6.93
N GLU A 63 3.80 -5.80 -7.96
CA GLU A 63 4.10 -5.45 -9.34
C GLU A 63 4.05 -3.94 -9.57
N ALA A 64 3.16 -3.19 -8.93
CA ALA A 64 3.09 -1.74 -9.10
C ALA A 64 4.34 -1.01 -8.61
N LEU A 65 5.21 -1.63 -7.80
CA LEU A 65 6.33 -0.98 -7.11
C LEU A 65 7.67 -1.02 -7.87
N GLU A 66 8.45 0.03 -7.68
CA GLU A 66 9.87 0.07 -8.01
C GLU A 66 10.69 -0.84 -7.08
N VAL A 67 11.80 -1.39 -7.57
CA VAL A 67 12.76 -2.20 -6.79
C VAL A 67 13.92 -1.31 -6.33
N PRO A 68 14.41 -1.40 -5.08
CA PRO A 68 13.89 -2.22 -3.98
C PRO A 68 12.54 -1.71 -3.49
N ARG A 69 11.61 -2.66 -3.31
CA ARG A 69 10.22 -2.39 -2.96
C ARG A 69 10.12 -1.93 -1.53
N LYS A 70 9.22 -0.99 -1.27
CA LYS A 70 8.97 -0.43 0.06
C LYS A 70 7.48 -0.55 0.33
N ILE A 71 7.09 -1.30 1.35
CA ILE A 71 5.70 -1.59 1.67
C ILE A 71 5.44 -1.25 3.13
N ILE A 72 4.55 -0.30 3.37
CA ILE A 72 4.08 0.06 4.71
C ILE A 72 2.84 -0.77 5.06
N LEU A 73 2.87 -1.44 6.20
CA LEU A 73 1.71 -2.10 6.80
C LEU A 73 1.07 -1.13 7.81
N MET A 74 -0.16 -0.70 7.54
CA MET A 74 -1.00 0.08 8.44
C MET A 74 -2.25 -0.73 8.79
N VAL A 75 -2.03 -1.86 9.47
CA VAL A 75 -3.07 -2.82 9.85
C VAL A 75 -3.04 -3.05 11.36
N LYS A 76 -4.14 -3.59 11.90
CA LYS A 76 -4.26 -3.89 13.32
C LYS A 76 -3.09 -4.76 13.77
N ALA A 77 -2.43 -4.36 14.85
CA ALA A 77 -1.28 -5.08 15.40
C ALA A 77 -1.60 -6.56 15.73
N GLY A 78 -0.55 -7.39 15.70
CA GLY A 78 -0.62 -8.83 15.94
C GLY A 78 -0.91 -9.60 14.65
N LYS A 79 -1.74 -10.66 14.76
CA LYS A 79 -1.98 -11.63 13.68
C LYS A 79 -2.21 -11.03 12.27
N PRO A 80 -2.95 -9.92 12.09
CA PRO A 80 -3.10 -9.34 10.75
C PRO A 80 -1.80 -8.88 10.10
N VAL A 81 -0.81 -8.43 10.87
CA VAL A 81 0.53 -8.08 10.36
C VAL A 81 1.21 -9.34 9.83
N ASP A 82 1.27 -10.40 10.63
CA ASP A 82 1.87 -11.69 10.24
C ASP A 82 1.20 -12.26 8.98
N ASP A 83 -0.13 -12.25 8.94
CA ASP A 83 -0.91 -12.75 7.79
C ASP A 83 -0.60 -11.98 6.49
N PHE A 84 -0.24 -10.70 6.58
CA PHE A 84 0.16 -9.91 5.42
C PHE A 84 1.61 -10.12 5.03
N ILE A 85 2.51 -10.29 5.99
CA ILE A 85 3.90 -10.67 5.72
C ILE A 85 3.92 -12.00 4.96
N ASP A 86 3.20 -13.01 5.42
CA ASP A 86 3.14 -14.32 4.76
C ASP A 86 2.62 -14.24 3.32
N LYS A 87 1.66 -13.35 3.06
CA LYS A 87 1.13 -13.12 1.70
C LYS A 87 2.11 -12.36 0.81
N LEU A 88 2.95 -11.50 1.37
CA LEU A 88 3.92 -10.70 0.63
C LEU A 88 5.16 -11.52 0.27
N LEU A 89 5.65 -12.35 1.19
CA LEU A 89 6.91 -13.08 1.06
C LEU A 89 7.10 -13.81 -0.29
N PRO A 90 6.09 -14.49 -0.88
CA PRO A 90 6.24 -15.15 -2.18
C PRO A 90 6.61 -14.22 -3.35
N TYR A 91 6.30 -12.92 -3.24
CA TYR A 91 6.49 -11.93 -4.30
C TYR A 91 7.68 -10.99 -4.06
N LEU A 92 8.25 -11.02 -2.84
CA LEU A 92 9.38 -10.18 -2.46
C LEU A 92 10.71 -10.81 -2.83
N LYS A 93 11.74 -9.96 -2.97
CA LYS A 93 13.12 -10.36 -3.23
C LYS A 93 14.04 -9.77 -2.16
N SER A 94 15.25 -10.32 -2.07
CA SER A 94 16.28 -9.76 -1.19
C SER A 94 16.50 -8.28 -1.49
N GLY A 95 16.51 -7.46 -0.44
CA GLY A 95 16.61 -6.00 -0.52
C GLY A 95 15.26 -5.27 -0.49
N ASP A 96 14.13 -5.96 -0.64
CA ASP A 96 12.81 -5.37 -0.42
C ASP A 96 12.57 -5.10 1.08
N LEU A 97 11.79 -4.07 1.38
CA LEU A 97 11.55 -3.53 2.72
C LEU A 97 10.05 -3.57 3.07
N ILE A 98 9.74 -4.26 4.17
CA ILE A 98 8.45 -4.17 4.86
C ILE A 98 8.62 -3.25 6.07
N ILE A 99 7.71 -2.29 6.23
CA ILE A 99 7.66 -1.34 7.35
C ILE A 99 6.35 -1.57 8.09
N ASP A 100 6.39 -2.16 9.28
CA ASP A 100 5.22 -2.18 10.15
C ASP A 100 5.08 -0.83 10.86
N ALA A 101 4.02 -0.10 10.54
CA ALA A 101 3.71 1.20 11.15
C ALA A 101 2.59 1.11 12.20
N GLY A 102 1.98 -0.06 12.38
CA GLY A 102 0.93 -0.34 13.37
C GLY A 102 -0.33 0.52 13.28
N ILE A 103 -1.41 0.02 13.88
CA ILE A 103 -2.59 0.79 14.38
C ILE A 103 -3.25 0.03 15.53
#